data_AF-A0A661WQX1-F1
#
_entry.id   AF-A0A661WQX1-F1
#
_cell.length_a   1.000
_cell.length_b   1.000
_cell.length_c   1.000
_cell.angle_alpha   90.00
_cell.angle_beta   90.00
_cell.angle_gamma   90.00
#
_symmetry.space_group_name_H-M   'P 1'
#
loop_
_entity.id
_entity.type
_entity.pdbx_description
1 polymer ?
#
loop_
_entity_poly.entity_id
_entity_poly.type
_entity_poly.pdbx_seq_one_letter_code
_entity_poly.pdbx_strand_id
1 'polypeptide(L)' 'MNVPLLDLKAQFKPMKNEIMTAVEKVFDAQYFILGPTVANFEKHCAEYIGTNFSLGISS' A
#
# COMPACT_ATOMS: atom_id res chain seq x y z
N MET A 1 11.37 -22.57 -22.75
CA MET A 1 10.25 -21.71 -22.29
C MET A 1 10.34 -21.69 -20.77
N ASN A 2 10.61 -20.53 -20.16
CA ASN A 2 10.67 -20.40 -18.70
C ASN A 2 9.44 -19.63 -18.25
N VAL A 3 8.50 -20.30 -17.57
CA VAL A 3 7.28 -19.66 -17.04
C VAL A 3 7.52 -19.39 -15.56
N PRO A 4 7.67 -18.13 -15.15
CA PRO A 4 7.88 -17.81 -13.74
C PRO A 4 6.61 -18.10 -12.94
N LEU A 5 6.77 -18.61 -11.72
CA LEU A 5 5.67 -18.81 -10.78
C LEU A 5 4.95 -17.49 -10.42
N LEU A 6 5.70 -16.38 -10.38
CA LEU A 6 5.21 -15.04 -10.06
C LEU A 6 6.11 -13.99 -10.71
N ASP A 7 5.51 -13.03 -11.43
CA ASP A 7 6.23 -11.89 -12.03
C ASP A 7 5.78 -10.56 -11.40
N LEU A 8 6.43 -10.20 -10.30
CA LEU A 8 6.18 -8.92 -9.61
C LEU A 8 6.61 -7.71 -10.45
N LYS A 9 7.52 -7.87 -11.42
CA LYS A 9 7.93 -6.76 -12.29
C LYS A 9 6.80 -6.43 -13.25
N ALA A 10 6.16 -7.45 -13.82
CA ALA A 10 4.98 -7.28 -14.67
C ALA A 10 3.80 -6.66 -13.91
N GLN A 11 3.58 -7.06 -12.65
CA GLN A 11 2.52 -6.48 -11.80
C GLN A 11 2.80 -5.01 -11.44
N PHE A 12 4.03 -4.68 -11.05
CA PHE A 12 4.39 -3.32 -10.63
C PHE A 12 4.40 -2.32 -11.78
N LYS A 13 4.87 -2.73 -12.96
CA LYS A 13 5.04 -1.84 -14.13
C LYS A 13 3.81 -0.97 -14.46
N PRO A 14 2.57 -1.48 -14.54
CA PRO A 14 1.39 -0.65 -14.81
C PRO A 14 1.03 0.31 -13.65
N MET A 15 1.39 -0.02 -12.41
CA MET A 15 1.03 0.76 -11.21
C MET A 15 2.14 1.71 -10.75
N LYS A 16 3.31 1.67 -11.40
CA LYS A 16 4.54 2.34 -10.96
C LYS A 16 4.31 3.83 -10.66
N ASN A 17 3.68 4.56 -11.58
CA ASN A 17 3.52 6.01 -11.43
C ASN A 17 2.62 6.37 -10.23
N GLU A 18 1.54 5.63 -10.02
CA GLU A 18 0.63 5.82 -8.90
C GLU A 18 1.33 5.52 -7.56
N ILE A 19 2.05 4.40 -7.49
CA ILE A 19 2.81 4.02 -6.30
C ILE A 19 3.88 5.07 -5.97
N MET A 20 4.67 5.51 -6.96
CA MET A 20 5.70 6.52 -6.73
C MET A 20 5.10 7.85 -6.26
N THR A 21 3.97 8.27 -6.82
CA THR A 21 3.25 9.48 -6.35
C THR A 21 2.81 9.34 -4.89
N ALA A 22 2.34 8.16 -4.47
CA ALA A 22 1.96 7.91 -3.08
C ALA A 22 3.17 7.91 -2.13
N VAL A 23 4.32 7.36 -2.57
CA VAL A 23 5.58 7.38 -1.82
C VAL A 23 6.08 8.81 -1.65
N GLU A 24 6.12 9.60 -2.73
CA GLU A 24 6.55 11.01 -2.69
C GLU A 24 5.75 11.81 -1.66
N LYS A 25 4.42 11.65 -1.63
CA LYS A 25 3.55 12.30 -0.63
C LYS A 25 3.93 11.94 0.82
N VAL A 26 4.34 10.70 1.10
CA VAL A 26 4.79 10.30 2.45
C VAL A 26 6.12 10.95 2.78
N PHE A 27 7.03 11.03 1.83
CA PHE A 27 8.33 11.67 1.99
C PHE A 27 8.20 13.18 2.23
N ASP A 28 7.36 13.86 1.46
CA ASP A 28 7.09 15.28 1.61
C ASP A 28 6.44 15.59 2.97
N ALA A 29 5.56 14.71 3.45
CA ALA A 29 4.87 14.88 4.73
C ALA A 29 5.71 14.45 5.94
N GLN A 30 6.78 13.66 5.74
CA GLN A 30 7.69 13.15 6.78
C GLN A 30 7.05 12.33 7.92
N TYR A 31 5.79 11.89 7.76
CA TYR A 31 5.11 11.02 8.72
C TYR A 31 5.37 9.53 8.41
N PHE A 32 6.53 9.04 8.83
CA PHE A 32 6.96 7.67 8.53
C PHE A 32 6.38 6.59 9.46
N ILE A 33 5.92 6.97 10.66
CA ILE A 33 5.40 6.04 11.68
C ILE A 33 4.03 6.56 12.13
N LEU A 34 3.03 5.67 12.11
CA LEU A 34 1.65 5.96 12.54
C LEU A 34 1.05 7.22 11.90
N GLY A 35 1.41 7.48 10.63
CA GLY A 35 0.97 8.63 9.87
C GLY A 35 -0.42 8.49 9.25
N PRO A 36 -0.94 9.56 8.62
CA PRO A 36 -2.29 9.58 8.03
C PRO A 36 -2.49 8.53 6.93
N THR A 37 -1.44 8.18 6.18
CA THR A 37 -1.50 7.11 5.17
C THR A 37 -1.86 5.76 5.78
N VAL A 38 -1.35 5.46 6.99
CA VAL A 38 -1.66 4.21 7.71
C VAL A 38 -3.12 4.22 8.19
N ALA A 39 -3.54 5.30 8.85
CA ALA A 39 -4.91 5.43 9.35
C ALA A 39 -5.97 5.33 8.23
N ASN A 40 -5.69 5.94 7.07
CA ASN A 40 -6.56 5.85 5.90
C ASN A 40 -6.59 4.43 5.32
N PHE A 41 -5.44 3.74 5.28
CA PHE A 41 -5.38 2.36 4.82
C PHE A 41 -6.18 1.43 5.75
N GLU A 42 -6.04 1.56 7.07
CA GLU A 42 -6.81 0.80 8.05
C GLU A 42 -8.31 1.02 7.87
N LYS A 43 -8.74 2.28 7.67
CA LYS A 43 -10.15 2.58 7.36
C LYS A 43 -10.62 1.89 6.08
N HIS A 44 -9.89 2.03 4.97
CA HIS A 44 -10.25 1.38 3.71
C HIS A 44 -10.23 -0.15 3.81
N CYS A 45 -9.32 -0.72 4.60
CA CYS A 45 -9.23 -2.15 4.83
C CYS A 45 -10.45 -2.65 5.62
N ALA A 46 -10.84 -1.92 6.67
CA ALA A 46 -12.05 -2.23 7.44
C ALA A 46 -13.31 -2.19 6.54
N GLU A 47 -13.42 -1.16 5.69
CA GLU A 47 -14.51 -1.02 4.71
C GLU A 47 -14.51 -2.17 3.69
N TYR A 48 -13.35 -2.50 3.13
CA TYR A 48 -13.20 -3.58 2.14
C TYR A 48 -13.58 -4.95 2.70
N ILE A 49 -13.18 -5.24 3.93
CA ILE A 49 -13.47 -6.52 4.61
C ILE A 49 -14.92 -6.55 5.14
N GLY A 50 -15.53 -5.39 5.40
CA GLY A 50 -16.85 -5.29 6.03
C GLY A 50 -16.80 -5.46 7.55
N THR A 51 -15.72 -4.99 8.19
CA THR A 51 -15.55 -4.99 9.65
C THR A 51 -15.55 -3.57 10.20
N ASN A 52 -15.74 -3.42 11.51
CA ASN A 52 -15.72 -2.11 12.17
C ASN A 52 -14.31 -1.51 12.27
N PHE A 53 -13.28 -2.37 12.38
CA PHE A 53 -11.91 -1.94 12.66
C PHE A 53 -10.88 -2.81 11.93
N SER A 54 -9.76 -2.19 11.58
CA SER A 54 -8.54 -2.81 11.05
C SER A 54 -7.35 -2.14 11.73
N LEU A 55 -6.28 -2.91 11.99
CA LEU A 55 -5.06 -2.42 12.62
C LEU A 55 -3.83 -2.98 11.88
N GLY A 56 -2.95 -2.09 11.44
CA GLY A 56 -1.67 -2.45 10.84
C GLY A 56 -0.65 -2.87 11.89
N ILE A 57 -0.06 -4.04 11.72
CA ILE A 57 1.08 -4.54 12.51
C ILE A 57 2.26 -4.86 11.59
N SER A 58 3.43 -5.16 12.16
CA SER A 58 4.62 -5.49 11.36
C SER A 58 4.60 -6.89 10.75
N SER A 59 4.07 -7.89 11.48
CA SER A 59 3.98 -9.30 11.05
C SER A 59 3.24 -10.14 12.09
#